data_AF-A0A438IU58-F1
#
_entry.id   AF-A0A438IU58-F1
#
_cell.length_a   1.000
_cell.length_b   1.000
_cell.length_c   1.000
_cell.angle_alpha   90.00
_cell.angle_beta   90.00
_cell.angle_gamma   90.00
#
_symmetry.space_group_name_H-M   'P 1'
#
loop_
_entity.id
_entity.type
_entity.pdbx_description
1 polymer ?
#
loop_
_entity_poly.entity_id
_entity_poly.type
_entity_poly.pdbx_seq_one_letter_code
_entity_poly.pdbx_strand_id
1 'polypeptide(L)'
;MSGQQFGSEDVFTEIPNQSSSVEGVLNLEPDPFMKRLPHRHNRGIPKPTYEPELSTKVKYPMNNYVSNHRLSESNKSFVNQLSTVAIPNNVQEALADPRWKAAMNEEMKSLQKNET
;
A
#
# COMPACT_ATOMS: atom_id res chain seq x y z
N MET A 1 -27.97 -56.72 18.68
CA MET A 1 -27.94 -57.50 17.43
C MET A 1 -28.36 -56.58 16.30
N SER A 2 -27.60 -56.58 15.19
CA SER A 2 -28.05 -56.32 13.81
C SER A 2 -28.85 -55.05 13.55
N GLY A 3 -28.25 -54.02 12.93
CA GLY A 3 -28.14 -53.86 11.47
C GLY A 3 -28.63 -52.44 11.16
N GLN A 4 -28.27 -51.71 10.10
CA GLN A 4 -27.60 -52.00 8.85
C GLN A 4 -27.08 -50.63 8.34
N GLN A 5 -25.81 -50.57 7.95
CA GLN A 5 -25.25 -49.46 7.15
C GLN A 5 -25.30 -49.82 5.65
N PHE A 6 -25.10 -48.78 4.83
CA PHE A 6 -24.74 -48.76 3.39
C PHE A 6 -25.90 -48.98 2.41
N GLY A 7 -25.96 -48.29 1.26
CA GLY A 7 -25.03 -47.33 0.68
C GLY A 7 -25.59 -46.75 -0.62
N SER A 8 -25.16 -45.54 -0.97
CA SER A 8 -25.24 -45.02 -2.33
C SER A 8 -23.84 -45.19 -2.92
N GLU A 9 -23.74 -46.01 -3.96
CA GLU A 9 -22.50 -46.25 -4.69
C GLU A 9 -22.19 -45.03 -5.56
N ASP A 10 -21.33 -44.13 -5.09
CA ASP A 10 -20.66 -43.19 -5.99
C ASP A 10 -19.55 -43.94 -6.72
N VAL A 11 -19.92 -44.51 -7.86
CA VAL A 11 -19.01 -45.06 -8.86
C VAL A 11 -18.11 -43.93 -9.36
N PHE A 12 -16.95 -43.78 -8.74
CA PHE A 12 -15.85 -43.00 -9.30
C PHE A 12 -15.33 -43.74 -10.52
N THR A 13 -15.64 -43.24 -11.71
CA THR A 13 -15.00 -43.64 -12.95
C THR A 13 -13.53 -43.23 -12.91
N GLU A 14 -12.65 -44.20 -12.64
CA GLU A 14 -11.21 -44.05 -12.85
C GLU A 14 -10.96 -43.84 -14.35
N ILE A 15 -10.59 -42.61 -14.72
CA ILE A 15 -10.02 -42.33 -16.05
C ILE A 15 -8.57 -42.86 -16.01
N PRO A 16 -8.18 -43.81 -16.87
CA PRO A 16 -6.81 -44.29 -16.92
C PRO A 16 -5.90 -43.13 -17.31
N ASN A 17 -5.01 -42.76 -16.40
CA ASN A 17 -4.02 -41.72 -16.59
C ASN A 17 -2.96 -42.21 -17.60
N GLN A 18 -3.22 -42.06 -18.90
CA GLN A 18 -2.21 -42.28 -19.94
C GLN A 18 -1.27 -41.06 -20.00
N SER A 19 -0.48 -40.87 -18.95
CA SER A 19 0.71 -40.05 -18.99
C SER A 19 1.88 -40.93 -19.42
N SER A 20 1.94 -41.16 -20.73
CA SER A 20 3.10 -41.75 -21.40
C SER A 20 4.25 -40.75 -21.38
N SER A 21 5.26 -41.00 -20.55
CA SER A 21 6.65 -40.79 -20.94
C SER A 21 7.53 -41.66 -20.05
N VAL A 22 7.95 -42.78 -20.63
CA VAL A 22 8.99 -43.66 -20.11
C VAL A 22 10.18 -42.81 -19.67
N GLU A 23 10.64 -43.05 -18.45
CA GLU A 23 11.95 -42.65 -17.94
C GLU A 23 13.03 -43.39 -18.75
N GLY A 24 13.27 -42.91 -19.97
CA GLY A 24 14.46 -43.20 -20.74
C GLY A 24 15.51 -42.19 -20.31
N VAL A 25 16.41 -42.59 -19.41
CA VAL A 25 17.67 -41.89 -19.17
C VAL A 25 18.50 -41.98 -20.45
N LEU A 26 18.23 -41.10 -21.42
CA LEU A 26 19.13 -40.86 -22.53
C LEU A 26 20.07 -39.75 -22.09
N ASN A 27 21.25 -40.14 -21.64
CA ASN A 27 22.41 -39.26 -21.58
C ASN A 27 22.78 -38.87 -23.02
N LEU A 28 22.02 -37.93 -23.60
CA LEU A 28 22.41 -37.25 -24.82
C LEU A 28 23.44 -36.19 -24.42
N GLU A 29 24.67 -36.38 -24.88
CA GLU A 29 25.72 -35.38 -24.81
C GLU A 29 25.16 -34.07 -25.42
N PRO A 30 25.15 -32.95 -24.69
CA PRO A 30 24.57 -31.71 -25.20
C PRO A 30 25.42 -31.18 -26.36
N ASP A 31 24.84 -31.13 -27.56
CA ASP A 31 25.45 -30.56 -28.77
C ASP A 31 26.30 -29.31 -28.45
N PRO A 32 27.61 -29.32 -28.75
CA PRO A 32 28.55 -28.28 -28.34
C PRO A 32 28.23 -26.88 -28.90
N PHE A 33 27.33 -26.76 -29.86
CA PHE A 33 26.90 -25.46 -30.42
C PHE A 33 25.60 -24.91 -29.81
N MET A 34 24.90 -25.68 -28.96
CA MET A 34 23.65 -25.23 -28.35
C MET A 34 23.93 -24.35 -27.13
N LYS A 35 23.84 -23.03 -27.31
CA LYS A 35 23.94 -22.05 -26.21
C LYS A 35 22.77 -22.22 -25.25
N ARG A 36 22.98 -22.93 -24.14
CA ARG A 36 22.01 -23.07 -23.06
C ARG A 36 21.89 -21.74 -22.31
N LEU A 37 20.71 -21.12 -22.36
CA LEU A 37 20.42 -19.96 -21.52
C LEU A 37 20.45 -20.37 -20.04
N PRO A 38 20.96 -19.51 -19.14
CA PRO A 38 21.01 -19.81 -17.72
C PRO A 38 19.61 -20.01 -17.13
N HIS A 39 19.54 -20.82 -16.08
CA HIS A 39 18.29 -21.13 -15.41
C HIS A 39 17.64 -19.85 -14.84
N ARG A 40 16.43 -19.53 -15.28
CA ARG A 40 15.68 -18.38 -14.81
C ARG A 40 14.99 -18.73 -13.49
N HIS A 41 15.58 -18.33 -12.38
CA HIS A 41 15.03 -18.52 -11.03
C HIS A 41 13.71 -17.76 -10.78
N ASN A 42 13.31 -16.85 -11.67
CA ASN A 42 12.06 -16.09 -11.62
C ASN A 42 11.00 -16.62 -12.61
N ARG A 43 11.21 -17.79 -13.22
CA ARG A 43 10.25 -18.37 -14.16
C ARG A 43 8.96 -18.75 -13.43
N GLY A 44 7.84 -18.17 -13.85
CA GLY A 44 6.52 -18.43 -13.25
C GLY A 44 6.27 -17.71 -11.93
N ILE A 45 7.25 -16.96 -11.40
CA ILE A 45 7.05 -16.10 -10.22
C ILE A 45 6.51 -14.76 -10.74
N PRO A 46 5.26 -14.37 -10.39
CA PRO A 46 4.75 -13.06 -10.72
C PRO A 46 5.64 -11.97 -10.13
N LYS A 47 5.81 -10.84 -10.82
CA LYS A 47 6.51 -9.69 -10.23
C LYS A 47 5.79 -9.30 -8.94
N PRO A 48 6.49 -8.93 -7.86
CA PRO A 48 5.84 -8.36 -6.70
C PRO A 48 5.05 -7.13 -7.14
N THR A 49 3.73 -7.21 -7.04
CA THR A 49 2.82 -6.11 -7.33
C THR A 49 2.93 -5.12 -6.17
N TYR A 50 3.59 -3.98 -6.38
CA TYR A 50 3.65 -2.87 -5.42
C TYR A 50 2.34 -2.06 -5.47
N GLU A 51 1.19 -2.73 -5.50
CA GLU A 51 -0.06 -2.01 -5.28
C GLU A 51 -0.21 -1.78 -3.78
N PRO A 52 -0.33 -0.52 -3.32
CA PRO A 52 -0.62 -0.26 -1.93
C PRO A 52 -1.92 -0.97 -1.56
N GLU A 53 -1.97 -1.69 -0.45
CA GLU A 53 -3.26 -2.21 0.04
C GLU A 53 -4.19 -1.03 0.31
N LEU A 54 -5.18 -0.85 -0.57
CA LEU A 54 -6.11 0.27 -0.55
C LEU A 54 -7.19 0.07 0.53
N SER A 55 -6.80 -0.09 1.79
CA SER A 55 -7.77 -0.03 2.91
C SER A 55 -8.36 1.38 3.06
N THR A 56 -7.70 2.39 2.48
CA THR A 56 -8.17 3.76 2.40
C THR A 56 -8.99 3.99 1.14
N LYS A 57 -10.14 4.69 1.25
CA LYS A 57 -10.99 5.14 0.12
C LYS A 57 -10.26 5.99 -0.93
N VAL A 58 -9.01 6.37 -0.69
CA VAL A 58 -8.19 7.22 -1.55
C VAL A 58 -7.13 6.35 -2.25
N LYS A 59 -7.11 6.38 -3.59
CA LYS A 59 -6.21 5.59 -4.44
C LYS A 59 -4.72 5.87 -4.20
N TYR A 60 -4.38 7.11 -3.81
CA TYR A 60 -3.00 7.54 -3.54
C TYR A 60 -2.98 8.39 -2.27
N PRO A 61 -2.92 7.80 -1.07
CA PRO A 61 -2.79 8.59 0.15
C PRO A 61 -1.41 9.30 0.15
N MET A 62 -1.42 10.62 0.31
CA MET A 62 -0.21 11.46 0.31
C MET A 62 0.85 11.00 1.33
N ASN A 63 0.41 10.43 2.45
CA ASN A 63 1.28 9.94 3.53
C ASN A 63 2.23 8.82 3.08
N ASN A 64 1.96 8.14 1.96
CA ASN A 64 2.88 7.14 1.41
C ASN A 64 4.10 7.74 0.70
N TYR A 65 4.03 9.02 0.34
CA TYR A 65 5.05 9.71 -0.46
C TYR A 65 5.69 10.89 0.26
N VAL A 66 5.00 11.45 1.27
CA VAL A 66 5.49 12.57 2.08
C VAL A 66 5.89 12.05 3.45
N SER A 67 7.12 12.37 3.90
CA SER A 67 7.62 11.94 5.21
C SER A 67 8.35 13.06 5.93
N ASN A 68 8.11 13.20 7.23
CA ASN A 68 8.75 14.21 8.09
C ASN A 68 10.08 13.72 8.71
N HIS A 69 10.54 12.52 8.38
CA HIS A 69 11.66 11.86 9.06
C HIS A 69 13.04 12.48 8.77
N ARG A 70 13.19 13.23 7.66
CA ARG A 70 14.47 13.86 7.24
C ARG A 70 14.44 15.38 7.30
N LEU A 71 13.55 15.95 8.10
CA LEU A 71 13.53 17.39 8.33
C LEU A 71 14.80 17.83 9.08
N SER A 72 15.31 19.02 8.76
CA SER A 72 16.33 19.68 9.58
C SER A 72 15.77 20.01 10.97
N GLU A 73 16.64 20.16 11.97
CA GLU A 73 16.21 20.49 13.34
C GLU A 73 15.39 21.79 13.40
N SER A 74 15.79 22.82 12.65
CA SER A 74 15.03 24.06 12.53
C SER A 74 13.62 23.80 11.98
N ASN A 75 13.47 22.98 10.93
CA ASN A 75 12.17 22.68 10.36
C ASN A 75 11.31 21.83 11.31
N LYS A 76 11.89 20.88 12.04
CA LYS A 76 11.18 20.13 13.08
C LYS A 76 10.67 21.05 14.18
N SER A 77 11.51 21.96 14.67
CA SER A 77 11.10 22.93 15.70
C SER A 77 9.97 23.83 15.21
N PHE A 78 10.02 24.27 13.95
CA PHE A 78 8.98 25.09 13.34
C PHE A 78 7.66 24.34 13.22
N VAL A 79 7.66 23.10 12.72
CA VAL A 79 6.45 22.27 12.67
C VAL A 79 5.87 22.03 14.06
N ASN A 80 6.72 21.76 15.05
CA ASN A 80 6.28 21.62 16.43
C ASN A 80 5.64 22.92 16.96
N GLN A 81 6.25 24.07 16.70
CA GLN A 81 5.68 25.38 17.04
C GLN A 81 4.33 25.64 16.36
N LEU A 82 4.15 25.19 15.11
CA LEU A 82 2.84 25.29 14.45
C LEU A 82 1.79 24.40 15.13
N SER A 83 2.18 23.19 15.54
CA SER A 83 1.25 22.27 16.21
C SER A 83 0.85 22.70 17.62
N THR A 84 1.62 23.57 18.28
CA THR A 84 1.27 24.08 19.61
C THR A 84 0.27 25.22 19.58
N VAL A 85 0.09 25.89 18.44
CA VAL A 85 -0.90 26.96 18.29
C VAL A 85 -2.29 26.33 18.19
N ALA A 86 -3.13 26.59 19.19
CA ALA A 86 -4.52 26.15 19.18
C ALA A 86 -5.33 26.92 18.13
N ILE A 87 -6.05 26.18 17.29
CA ILE A 87 -6.99 26.76 16.33
C ILE A 87 -8.34 26.92 17.05
N PRO A 88 -8.84 28.16 17.20
CA PRO A 88 -10.11 28.40 17.88
C PRO A 88 -11.27 27.84 17.04
N ASN A 89 -12.24 27.23 17.70
CA ASN A 89 -13.41 26.65 17.04
C ASN A 89 -14.53 27.67 16.82
N ASN A 90 -14.51 28.78 17.54
CA ASN A 90 -15.51 29.85 17.45
C ASN A 90 -14.90 31.24 17.67
N VAL A 91 -15.69 32.26 17.36
CA VAL A 91 -15.26 33.67 17.42
C VAL A 91 -14.94 34.09 18.84
N GLN A 92 -15.68 33.63 19.84
CA GLN A 92 -15.48 34.01 21.24
C GLN A 92 -14.15 33.49 21.78
N GLU A 93 -13.77 32.27 21.40
CA GLU A 93 -12.48 31.65 21.71
C GLU A 93 -11.34 32.40 21.02
N ALA A 94 -11.49 32.72 19.72
CA ALA A 94 -10.52 33.54 18.99
C ALA A 94 -10.35 34.93 19.63
N LEU A 95 -11.45 35.55 20.08
CA LEU A 95 -11.42 36.83 20.76
C LEU A 95 -10.85 36.72 22.19
N ALA A 96 -10.83 35.56 22.83
CA ALA A 96 -10.19 35.42 24.13
C ALA A 96 -8.66 35.55 24.02
N ASP A 97 -8.07 35.11 22.91
CA ASP A 97 -6.63 35.19 22.66
C ASP A 97 -6.22 36.56 22.06
N PRO A 98 -5.29 37.30 22.70
CA PRO A 98 -4.80 38.56 22.17
C PRO A 98 -4.08 38.45 20.81
N ARG A 99 -3.46 37.30 20.49
CA ARG A 99 -2.76 37.08 19.21
C ARG A 99 -3.73 37.01 18.05
N TRP A 100 -4.82 36.26 18.21
CA TRP A 100 -5.89 36.17 17.23
C TRP A 100 -6.61 37.51 17.04
N LYS A 101 -6.89 38.24 18.14
CA LYS A 101 -7.41 39.61 18.07
C LYS A 101 -6.50 40.55 17.28
N ALA A 102 -5.19 40.50 17.53
CA ALA A 102 -4.21 41.34 16.83
C ALA A 102 -4.20 41.04 15.32
N ALA A 103 -4.16 39.76 14.94
CA ALA A 103 -4.20 39.32 13.55
C ALA A 103 -5.48 39.80 12.83
N MET A 104 -6.64 39.63 13.45
CA MET A 104 -7.92 40.08 12.88
C MET A 104 -7.96 41.61 12.69
N ASN A 105 -7.41 42.37 13.64
CA ASN A 105 -7.32 43.83 13.52
C ASN A 105 -6.36 44.26 12.41
N GLU A 106 -5.26 43.54 12.20
CA GLU A 106 -4.31 43.78 11.11
C GLU A 106 -4.97 43.52 9.74
N GLU A 107 -5.73 42.44 9.63
CA GLU A 107 -6.52 42.13 8.43
C GLU A 107 -7.57 43.22 8.16
N MET A 108 -8.34 43.61 9.18
CA MET A 108 -9.35 44.67 9.06
C MET A 108 -8.75 46.01 8.59
N LYS A 109 -7.58 46.39 9.12
CA LYS A 109 -6.84 47.58 8.65
C LYS A 109 -6.39 47.45 7.20
N SER A 110 -5.93 46.25 6.81
CA SER A 110 -5.48 45.98 5.44
C SER A 110 -6.63 46.08 4.44
N LEU A 111 -7.82 45.57 4.80
CA LEU A 111 -9.04 45.70 3.99
C LEU A 111 -9.45 47.17 3.81
N GLN A 112 -9.50 47.94 4.90
CA GLN A 112 -9.82 49.37 4.85
C GLN A 112 -8.87 50.16 3.94
N LYS A 113 -7.57 49.82 3.96
CA LYS A 113 -6.57 50.46 3.11
C LYS A 113 -6.77 50.14 1.62
N ASN A 114 -7.32 48.97 1.30
CA ASN A 114 -7.51 48.52 -0.07
C ASN A 114 -8.86 48.96 -0.66
N GLU A 115 -9.67 49.77 0.05
CA GLU A 115 -10.97 50.30 -0.39
C GLU A 115 -11.90 49.23 -1.01
N THR A 116 -11.85 48.01 -0.48
CA THR A 116 -12.63 46.85 -0.95
C THR A 116 -13.74 46.46 0.01
#